data_AF-A0A238Y4A9-F1
#
_entry.id   AF-A0A238Y4A9-F1
#
_cell.length_a   1.000
_cell.length_b   1.000
_cell.length_c   1.000
_cell.angle_alpha   90.00
_cell.angle_beta   90.00
_cell.angle_gamma   90.00
#
_symmetry.space_group_name_H-M   'P 1'
#
loop_
_entity.id
_entity.type
_entity.pdbx_description
1 polymer ?
#
loop_
_entity_poly.entity_id
_entity_poly.type
_entity_poly.pdbx_seq_one_letter_code
_entity_poly.pdbx_strand_id
1 'polypeptide(L)' 'IHPANDAKKELKGCLAPVSTLTGIGKGLKSTPLFQKIISSCYQAFDRKENITLTITS' A
#
# COMPACT_ATOMS: atom_id res chain seq x y z
N ILE A 1 1.10 5.54 3.11
CA ILE A 1 1.23 4.23 2.43
C ILE A 1 2.12 4.44 1.21
N HIS A 2 3.11 3.58 1.00
CA HIS A 2 3.98 3.60 -0.18
C HIS A 2 4.34 2.16 -0.59
N PRO A 3 4.73 1.89 -1.85
CA PRO A 3 5.16 0.56 -2.22
C PRO A 3 6.53 0.23 -1.59
N ALA A 4 6.62 -0.93 -0.95
CA ALA A 4 7.85 -1.50 -0.41
C ALA A 4 7.69 -3.02 -0.30
N ASN A 5 8.77 -3.78 -0.50
CA ASN A 5 8.75 -5.25 -0.41
C ASN A 5 9.45 -5.78 0.85
N ASP A 6 10.31 -4.98 1.49
CA ASP A 6 11.02 -5.27 2.74
C ASP A 6 10.79 -4.16 3.77
N ALA A 7 9.96 -4.45 4.77
CA ALA A 7 9.56 -3.50 5.80
C ALA A 7 10.75 -2.93 6.58
N LYS A 8 11.75 -3.76 6.89
CA LYS A 8 12.89 -3.34 7.73
C LYS A 8 13.80 -2.38 6.98
N LYS A 9 13.92 -2.55 5.66
CA LYS A 9 14.81 -1.74 4.81
C LYS A 9 14.13 -0.48 4.28
N GLU A 10 12.85 -0.57 3.95
CA GLU A 10 12.16 0.43 3.12
C GLU A 10 11.08 1.22 3.89
N LEU A 11 10.34 0.57 4.81
CA LEU A 11 9.10 1.17 5.33
C LEU A 11 9.32 2.27 6.36
N LYS A 12 10.40 2.27 7.16
CA LYS A 12 10.70 3.32 8.18
C LYS A 12 9.47 3.76 9.03
N GLY A 13 8.54 2.84 9.31
CA GLY A 13 7.28 3.11 10.05
C GLY A 13 6.02 3.34 9.19
N CYS A 14 6.14 3.38 7.87
CA CYS A 14 5.01 3.40 6.94
C CYS A 14 4.42 2.00 6.72
N LEU A 15 3.26 1.95 6.05
CA LEU A 15 2.62 0.74 5.58
C LEU A 15 2.80 0.59 4.06
N ALA A 16 3.00 -0.65 3.58
CA ALA A 16 3.04 -0.99 2.16
C ALA A 16 2.06 -2.13 1.85
N PRO A 17 1.31 -2.03 0.74
CA PRO A 17 0.54 -3.14 0.23
C PRO A 17 1.46 -4.08 -0.56
N VAL A 18 1.25 -5.39 -0.46
CA VAL A 18 1.93 -6.41 -1.28
C VAL A 18 0.91 -7.40 -1.84
N SER A 19 1.11 -7.91 -3.05
CA SER A 19 0.19 -8.91 -3.62
C SER A 19 0.35 -10.28 -2.97
N THR A 20 1.53 -10.56 -2.44
CA THR A 20 1.84 -11.85 -1.82
C THR A 20 2.77 -11.60 -0.64
N LEU A 21 2.41 -12.11 0.53
CA LEU A 21 3.30 -12.18 1.67
C LEU A 21 4.24 -13.36 1.50
N THR A 22 5.54 -13.12 1.68
CA THR A 22 6.58 -14.16 1.57
C THR A 22 7.28 -14.40 2.90
N GLY A 23 6.98 -13.60 3.92
CA GLY A 23 7.50 -13.73 5.27
C GLY A 23 7.13 -12.54 6.14
N ILE A 24 7.55 -12.57 7.40
CA ILE A 24 7.31 -11.47 8.33
C ILE A 24 7.96 -10.19 7.78
N GLY A 25 7.16 -9.16 7.55
CA GLY A 25 7.60 -7.88 7.00
C GLY A 25 8.16 -7.96 5.56
N LYS A 26 7.87 -9.04 4.82
CA LYS A 26 8.33 -9.22 3.43
C LYS A 26 7.20 -9.66 2.50
N GLY A 27 7.19 -9.11 1.30
CA GLY A 27 6.27 -9.51 0.26
C GLY A 27 6.76 -9.16 -1.14
N LEU A 28 5.90 -9.40 -2.12
CA LEU A 28 6.20 -9.18 -3.54
C LEU A 28 5.15 -8.30 -4.19
N LYS A 29 5.57 -7.66 -5.29
CA LYS A 29 4.70 -6.88 -6.18
C LYS A 29 3.99 -5.72 -5.46
N SER A 30 4.69 -5.00 -4.58
CA SER A 30 4.13 -3.84 -3.89
C SER A 30 3.74 -2.69 -4.83
N THR A 31 4.61 -2.34 -5.79
CA THR A 31 4.34 -1.26 -6.76
C THR A 31 3.06 -1.44 -7.56
N PRO A 32 2.81 -2.57 -8.26
CA PRO A 32 1.58 -2.73 -9.02
C PRO A 32 0.33 -2.76 -8.13
N LEU A 33 0.41 -3.33 -6.91
CA LEU A 33 -0.72 -3.30 -5.98
C LEU A 33 -1.00 -1.89 -5.46
N PHE A 34 0.04 -1.13 -5.12
CA PHE A 34 -0.08 0.26 -4.72
C PHE A 34 -0.74 1.10 -5.83
N GLN A 35 -0.28 0.96 -7.08
CA GLN A 35 -0.86 1.67 -8.22
C GLN A 35 -2.35 1.34 -8.39
N LYS A 36 -2.73 0.06 -8.26
CA LYS A 36 -4.13 -0.37 -8.34
C LYS A 36 -5.01 0.24 -7.24
N ILE A 37 -4.49 0.39 -6.03
CA ILE A 37 -5.23 1.00 -4.91
C ILE A 37 -5.40 2.50 -5.18
N ILE A 38 -4.30 3.19 -5.47
CA ILE A 38 -4.28 4.65 -5.66
C ILE A 38 -5.07 5.06 -6.90
N SER A 39 -5.10 4.25 -7.96
CA SER A 39 -5.88 4.54 -9.17
C SER A 39 -7.37 4.70 -8.88
N SER A 40 -7.91 3.94 -7.92
CA SER A 40 -9.31 4.04 -7.49
C SER A 40 -9.57 5.28 -6.64
N CYS A 41 -8.53 5.89 -6.07
CA CYS A 41 -8.64 7.03 -5.17
C CYS A 41 -8.37 8.38 -5.86
N TYR A 42 -7.82 8.42 -7.08
CA TYR A 42 -7.43 9.68 -7.74
C TYR A 42 -8.54 10.72 -7.80
N GLN A 43 -9.76 10.33 -8.22
CA GLN A 43 -10.89 11.26 -8.29
C GLN A 43 -11.28 11.83 -6.92
N ALA A 44 -11.21 11.00 -5.88
CA ALA A 44 -11.51 11.42 -4.51
C ALA A 44 -10.40 12.34 -3.95
N PHE A 45 -9.13 12.10 -4.30
CA PHE A 45 -8.03 12.99 -3.97
C PHE A 45 -8.18 14.38 -4.62
N ASP A 46 -8.55 14.44 -5.90
CA ASP A 46 -8.81 15.71 -6.61
C ASP A 46 -9.94 16.50 -5.95
N ARG A 47 -10.98 15.80 -5.46
CA ARG A 47 -12.13 16.40 -4.76
C ARG A 47 -11.87 16.70 -3.28
N LYS A 48 -10.67 16.38 -2.77
CA LYS A 48 -10.30 16.50 -1.34
C LYS A 48 -11.27 15.76 -0.40
N GLU A 49 -11.80 14.64 -0.85
CA GLU A 49 -12.67 13.79 -0.05
C GLU A 49 -11.87 13.02 1.01
N ASN A 50 -12.52 12.68 2.11
CA ASN A 50 -11.93 11.81 3.12
C ASN A 50 -12.02 10.35 2.67
N ILE A 51 -10.88 9.68 2.58
CA ILE A 51 -10.79 8.27 2.20
C ILE A 51 -10.33 7.47 3.42
N THR A 52 -11.08 6.41 3.74
CA THR A 52 -10.73 5.49 4.82
C THR A 52 -10.21 4.19 4.22
N LEU A 53 -9.05 3.73 4.69
CA LEU A 53 -8.52 2.41 4.37
C LEU A 53 -8.80 1.45 5.53
N THR A 54 -9.60 0.43 5.29
CA THR A 54 -9.90 -0.64 6.27
C THR A 54 -9.08 -1.89 5.95
N ILE A 55 -8.35 -2.40 6.95
CA ILE A 55 -7.55 -3.63 6.84
C ILE A 55 -8.25 -4.72 7.66
N THR A 56 -8.53 -5.86 7.04
CA THR A 56 -9.22 -7.01 7.67
C THR A 56 -8.39 -8.28 7.52
N SER A 57 -8.63 -9.27 8.39
CA SER A 57 -8.00 -10.60 8.35
C SER A 57 -8.85 -11.62 7.60
#